data_AF-A0AAU6NLF4-F1
#
_entry.id   AF-A0AAU6NLF4-F1
#
_cell.length_a   1.000
_cell.length_b   1.000
_cell.length_c   1.000
_cell.angle_alpha   90.00
_cell.angle_beta   90.00
_cell.angle_gamma   90.00
#
_symmetry.space_group_name_H-M   'P 1'
#
loop_
_entity.id
_entity.type
_entity.pdbx_description
1 polymer ?
#
loop_
_entity_poly.entity_id
_entity_poly.type
_entity_poly.pdbx_seq_one_letter_code
_entity_poly.pdbx_strand_id
1 'polypeptide(L)'
;MDTKNKPRNHRSAWTLKELRFVEEHYGKMPTRDIAVATGRTPVSVRAAARSLGCGKIQSMLPWTEDEVAILRTHYAGGAGIHRVCELLPGRNPRSICAHARKLGIQSGRYLARAWSEEELAILKQYYPALGVRVVEKLPGRTQNAAKLMANSTGIHYSGGKEYGAHQRIWTDEEWRLLLRYAHLSPSELMKFFPGRTRESISHAKARMRRWGGKKR
;
A
#
# COMPACT_ATOMS: atom_id res chain seq x y z
N MET A 1 -62.30 -13.14 5.24
CA MET A 1 -61.02 -13.72 5.71
C MET A 1 -59.97 -12.63 5.60
N ASP A 2 -59.42 -12.16 6.72
CA ASP A 2 -58.20 -11.32 6.73
C ASP A 2 -57.70 -11.11 8.18
N THR A 3 -57.12 -12.16 8.76
CA THR A 3 -56.37 -12.06 10.03
C THR A 3 -54.98 -11.51 9.73
N LYS A 4 -54.87 -10.20 9.54
CA LYS A 4 -53.58 -9.51 9.37
C LYS A 4 -52.76 -9.62 10.66
N ASN A 5 -51.89 -10.62 10.68
CA ASN A 5 -50.55 -10.68 11.27
C ASN A 5 -50.30 -9.75 12.48
N LYS A 6 -51.03 -9.97 13.58
CA LYS A 6 -50.76 -9.27 14.84
C LYS A 6 -49.63 -10.02 15.55
N PRO A 7 -48.47 -9.38 15.82
CA PRO A 7 -47.35 -10.05 16.45
C PRO A 7 -47.78 -10.61 17.82
N ARG A 8 -47.34 -11.84 18.11
CA ARG A 8 -47.75 -12.59 19.30
C ARG A 8 -47.34 -11.81 20.57
N ASN A 9 -48.21 -11.85 21.58
CA ASN A 9 -48.15 -11.03 22.80
C ASN A 9 -46.72 -10.87 23.37
N HIS A 10 -46.35 -9.64 23.74
CA HIS A 10 -45.01 -9.24 24.21
C HIS A 10 -44.52 -9.95 25.49
N ARG A 11 -45.37 -10.78 26.11
CA ARG A 11 -45.08 -11.52 27.35
C ARG A 11 -44.93 -13.05 27.16
N SER A 12 -45.10 -13.57 25.95
CA SER A 12 -44.89 -15.01 25.70
C SER A 12 -43.40 -15.35 25.78
N ALA A 13 -43.06 -16.38 26.57
CA ALA A 13 -41.69 -16.90 26.65
C ALA A 13 -41.15 -17.31 25.26
N TRP A 14 -39.83 -17.21 25.08
CA TRP A 14 -39.16 -17.70 23.87
C TRP A 14 -39.10 -19.22 23.89
N THR A 15 -39.51 -19.85 22.80
CA THR A 15 -39.35 -21.29 22.59
C THR A 15 -37.94 -21.60 22.11
N LEU A 16 -37.45 -22.82 22.37
CA LEU A 16 -36.15 -23.28 21.90
C LEU A 16 -36.02 -23.19 20.36
N LYS A 17 -37.11 -23.46 19.64
CA LYS A 17 -37.16 -23.35 18.17
C LYS A 17 -36.97 -21.90 17.72
N GLU A 18 -37.64 -20.94 18.36
CA GLU A 18 -37.46 -19.52 18.05
C GLU A 18 -36.04 -19.03 18.38
N LEU A 19 -35.47 -19.45 19.51
CA LEU A 19 -34.10 -19.07 19.90
C LEU A 19 -33.05 -19.61 18.92
N ARG A 20 -33.14 -20.88 18.53
CA ARG A 20 -32.26 -21.48 17.50
C ARG A 20 -32.38 -20.75 16.17
N PHE A 21 -33.61 -20.40 15.76
CA PHE A 21 -33.83 -19.67 14.52
C PHE A 21 -33.16 -18.28 14.56
N VAL A 22 -33.28 -17.56 15.69
CA VAL A 22 -32.58 -16.28 15.89
C VAL A 22 -31.07 -16.48 15.87
N GLU A 23 -30.53 -17.45 16.60
CA GLU A 23 -29.09 -17.73 16.64
C GLU A 23 -28.49 -18.02 15.25
N GLU A 24 -29.18 -18.81 14.44
CA GLU A 24 -28.70 -19.23 13.13
C GLU A 24 -28.76 -18.11 12.07
N HIS A 25 -29.77 -17.23 12.16
CA HIS A 25 -30.10 -16.28 11.09
C HIS A 25 -29.76 -14.82 11.41
N TYR A 26 -29.58 -14.47 12.68
CA TYR A 26 -29.31 -13.09 13.10
C TYR A 26 -27.92 -12.65 12.61
N GLY A 27 -27.90 -11.61 11.76
CA GLY A 27 -26.69 -11.14 11.06
C GLY A 27 -26.50 -11.70 9.64
N LYS A 28 -27.25 -12.74 9.26
CA LYS A 28 -27.27 -13.30 7.89
C LYS A 28 -28.47 -12.83 7.06
N MET A 29 -29.57 -12.47 7.72
CA MET A 29 -30.77 -11.93 7.07
C MET A 29 -31.32 -10.70 7.83
N PRO A 30 -32.16 -9.86 7.18
CA PRO A 30 -32.75 -8.69 7.83
C PRO A 30 -33.53 -9.05 9.09
N THR A 31 -33.33 -8.30 10.18
CA THR A 31 -34.02 -8.53 11.46
C THR A 31 -35.54 -8.49 11.35
N ARG A 32 -36.09 -7.80 10.35
CA ARG A 32 -37.53 -7.75 10.07
C ARG A 32 -38.05 -9.11 9.60
N ASP A 33 -37.29 -9.84 8.82
CA ASP A 33 -37.70 -11.13 8.28
C ASP A 33 -37.64 -12.21 9.36
N ILE A 34 -36.64 -12.13 10.24
CA ILE A 34 -36.57 -12.95 11.47
C ILE A 34 -37.78 -12.67 12.36
N ALA A 35 -38.19 -11.41 12.48
CA ALA A 35 -39.35 -11.02 13.26
C ALA A 35 -40.66 -11.58 12.68
N VAL A 36 -40.82 -11.55 11.36
CA VAL A 36 -41.96 -12.18 10.66
C VAL A 36 -41.96 -13.69 10.88
N ALA A 37 -40.82 -14.37 10.69
CA ALA A 37 -40.71 -15.83 10.83
C ALA A 37 -40.96 -16.33 12.27
N THR A 38 -40.57 -15.54 13.28
CA THR A 38 -40.80 -15.86 14.70
C THR A 38 -42.14 -15.33 15.22
N GLY A 39 -42.88 -14.52 14.43
CA GLY A 39 -44.09 -13.84 14.88
C GLY A 39 -43.85 -12.82 16.00
N ARG A 40 -42.61 -12.33 16.13
CA ARG A 40 -42.17 -11.37 17.15
C ARG A 40 -41.98 -9.99 16.55
N THR A 41 -41.70 -8.99 17.40
CA THR A 41 -41.29 -7.67 16.92
C THR A 41 -39.78 -7.63 16.67
N PRO A 42 -39.30 -6.81 15.73
CA PRO A 42 -37.86 -6.64 15.50
C PRO A 42 -37.10 -6.21 16.76
N VAL A 43 -37.73 -5.45 17.65
CA VAL A 43 -37.16 -5.04 18.95
C VAL A 43 -36.93 -6.26 19.85
N SER A 44 -37.91 -7.16 19.94
CA SER A 44 -37.83 -8.40 20.71
C SER A 44 -36.76 -9.34 20.15
N VAL A 45 -36.66 -9.47 18.82
CA VAL A 45 -35.60 -10.24 18.16
C VAL A 45 -34.21 -9.68 18.48
N ARG A 46 -34.00 -8.36 18.44
CA ARG A 46 -32.72 -7.74 18.83
C ARG A 46 -32.39 -7.99 20.31
N ALA A 47 -33.38 -7.98 21.19
CA ALA A 47 -33.19 -8.27 22.60
C ALA A 47 -32.81 -9.75 22.82
N ALA A 48 -33.51 -10.68 22.18
CA ALA A 48 -33.19 -12.10 22.24
C ALA A 48 -31.80 -12.40 21.67
N ALA A 49 -31.46 -11.84 20.51
CA ALA A 49 -30.13 -11.96 19.92
C ALA A 49 -29.03 -11.40 20.83
N ARG A 50 -29.30 -10.33 21.58
CA ARG A 50 -28.35 -9.82 22.59
C ARG A 50 -28.19 -10.81 23.75
N SER A 51 -29.29 -11.36 24.26
CA SER A 51 -29.28 -12.39 25.31
C SER A 51 -28.62 -13.70 24.87
N LEU A 52 -28.70 -14.04 23.59
CA LEU A 52 -28.02 -15.18 22.96
C LEU A 52 -26.56 -14.88 22.57
N GLY A 53 -26.06 -13.66 22.77
CA GLY A 53 -24.70 -13.28 22.38
C GLY A 53 -24.48 -12.99 20.89
N CYS A 54 -25.50 -13.20 20.04
CA CYS A 54 -25.51 -12.88 18.60
C CYS A 54 -25.40 -11.36 18.30
N GLY A 55 -25.50 -10.51 19.33
CA GLY A 55 -25.34 -9.06 19.22
C GLY A 55 -23.88 -8.56 19.18
N LYS A 56 -22.89 -9.44 19.40
CA LYS A 56 -21.48 -9.05 19.26
C LYS A 56 -21.12 -9.03 17.79
N ILE A 57 -20.83 -7.85 17.26
CA ILE A 57 -20.22 -7.73 15.93
C ILE A 57 -18.93 -8.57 15.99
N GLN A 58 -18.70 -9.48 15.03
CA GLN A 58 -17.51 -10.35 15.03
C GLN A 58 -16.20 -9.55 15.19
N SER A 59 -16.16 -8.29 14.73
CA SER A 59 -15.04 -7.37 14.93
C SER A 59 -14.75 -7.00 16.40
N MET A 60 -15.72 -7.16 17.30
CA MET A 60 -15.60 -6.88 18.75
C MET A 60 -15.23 -8.12 19.56
N LEU A 61 -15.22 -9.32 18.96
CA LEU A 61 -14.77 -10.53 19.63
C LEU A 61 -13.24 -10.57 19.73
N PRO A 62 -12.67 -11.13 20.81
CA PRO A 62 -11.26 -11.46 20.89
C PRO A 62 -10.82 -12.32 19.70
N TRP A 63 -9.54 -12.25 19.34
CA TRP A 63 -8.97 -13.09 18.29
C TRP A 63 -8.76 -14.50 18.83
N THR A 64 -9.21 -15.50 18.07
CA THR A 64 -8.99 -16.92 18.44
C THR A 64 -7.62 -17.38 17.95
N GLU A 65 -7.09 -18.46 18.54
CA GLU A 65 -5.81 -19.02 18.09
C GLU A 65 -5.87 -19.50 16.64
N ASP A 66 -7.02 -20.03 16.19
CA ASP A 66 -7.23 -20.44 14.80
C ASP A 66 -7.15 -19.24 13.84
N GLU A 67 -7.78 -18.12 14.21
CA GLU A 67 -7.70 -16.88 13.42
C GLU A 67 -6.25 -16.37 13.36
N VAL A 68 -5.51 -16.47 14.47
CA VAL A 68 -4.08 -16.10 14.53
C VAL A 68 -3.23 -17.06 13.69
N ALA A 69 -3.50 -18.36 13.70
CA ALA A 69 -2.82 -19.34 12.85
C ALA A 69 -3.02 -19.03 11.36
N ILE A 70 -4.23 -18.61 10.97
CA ILE A 70 -4.50 -18.14 9.60
C ILE A 70 -3.65 -16.91 9.25
N LEU A 71 -3.46 -15.96 10.18
CA LEU A 71 -2.57 -14.82 9.96
C LEU A 71 -1.11 -15.26 9.81
N ARG A 72 -0.62 -16.14 10.69
CA ARG A 72 0.77 -16.63 10.64
C ARG A 72 1.08 -17.38 9.34
N THR A 73 0.12 -18.13 8.81
CA THR A 73 0.34 -18.93 7.59
C THR A 73 0.00 -18.15 6.32
N HIS A 74 -1.23 -17.65 6.19
CA HIS A 74 -1.70 -17.08 4.92
C HIS A 74 -1.37 -15.60 4.75
N TYR A 75 -1.47 -14.82 5.82
CA TYR A 75 -1.15 -13.40 5.75
C TYR A 75 0.37 -13.19 5.66
N ALA A 76 1.15 -13.89 6.48
CA ALA A 76 2.62 -13.89 6.39
C ALA A 76 3.14 -14.61 5.15
N GLY A 77 2.45 -15.64 4.66
CA GLY A 77 2.79 -16.33 3.40
C GLY A 77 2.42 -15.56 2.13
N GLY A 78 1.79 -14.38 2.24
CA GLY A 78 1.55 -13.50 1.09
C GLY A 78 0.31 -13.83 0.25
N ALA A 79 -0.62 -14.63 0.76
CA ALA A 79 -1.90 -14.95 0.09
C ALA A 79 -2.72 -13.69 -0.25
N GLY A 80 -2.46 -12.60 0.48
CA GLY A 80 -3.08 -11.31 0.26
C GLY A 80 -4.35 -11.08 1.04
N ILE A 81 -4.68 -9.80 1.25
CA ILE A 81 -5.75 -9.42 2.17
C ILE A 81 -7.12 -9.98 1.76
N HIS A 82 -7.44 -10.04 0.46
CA HIS A 82 -8.71 -10.60 -0.03
C HIS A 82 -8.86 -12.08 0.34
N ARG A 83 -7.84 -12.91 0.06
CA ARG A 83 -7.85 -14.33 0.42
C ARG A 83 -7.93 -14.54 1.94
N VAL A 84 -7.23 -13.72 2.71
CA VAL A 84 -7.29 -13.78 4.18
C VAL A 84 -8.69 -13.39 4.71
N CYS A 85 -9.41 -12.47 4.04
CA CYS A 85 -10.79 -12.14 4.41
C CYS A 85 -11.77 -13.29 4.12
N GLU A 86 -11.55 -14.07 3.06
CA GLU A 86 -12.35 -15.28 2.80
C GLU A 86 -12.16 -16.34 3.88
N LEU A 87 -10.94 -16.46 4.42
CA LEU A 87 -10.62 -17.39 5.50
C LEU A 87 -11.07 -16.90 6.89
N LEU A 88 -11.35 -15.60 7.04
CA LEU A 88 -11.75 -14.96 8.30
C LEU A 88 -13.11 -14.25 8.14
N PRO A 89 -14.21 -15.00 7.88
CA PRO A 89 -15.52 -14.40 7.68
C PRO A 89 -15.94 -13.58 8.92
N GLY A 90 -16.40 -12.35 8.68
CA GLY A 90 -16.81 -11.42 9.74
C GLY A 90 -15.67 -10.56 10.31
N ARG A 91 -14.40 -10.83 9.99
CA ARG A 91 -13.30 -9.88 10.25
C ARG A 91 -13.16 -8.93 9.06
N ASN A 92 -13.08 -7.64 9.34
CA ASN A 92 -12.86 -6.66 8.28
C ASN A 92 -11.35 -6.50 7.98
N PRO A 93 -10.96 -6.15 6.73
CA PRO A 93 -9.56 -6.02 6.33
C PRO A 93 -8.72 -5.12 7.25
N ARG A 94 -9.30 -4.02 7.74
CA ARG A 94 -8.61 -3.07 8.62
C ARG A 94 -8.29 -3.71 9.97
N SER A 95 -9.22 -4.45 10.56
CA SER A 95 -9.01 -5.20 11.81
C SER A 95 -7.97 -6.29 11.66
N ILE A 96 -7.96 -6.99 10.53
CA ILE A 96 -6.95 -8.01 10.19
C ILE A 96 -5.55 -7.38 10.17
N CYS A 97 -5.37 -6.31 9.39
CA CYS A 97 -4.09 -5.62 9.30
C CYS A 97 -3.63 -5.02 10.64
N ALA A 98 -4.56 -4.46 11.43
CA ALA A 98 -4.25 -3.90 12.74
C ALA A 98 -3.82 -4.97 13.73
N HIS A 99 -4.51 -6.11 13.76
CA HIS A 99 -4.18 -7.20 14.66
C HIS A 99 -2.87 -7.90 14.26
N ALA A 100 -2.67 -8.16 12.96
CA ALA A 100 -1.41 -8.69 12.45
C ALA A 100 -0.22 -7.79 12.87
N ARG A 101 -0.37 -6.47 12.75
CA ARG A 101 0.66 -5.51 13.24
C ARG A 101 0.91 -5.63 14.73
N LYS A 102 -0.14 -5.76 15.55
CA LYS A 102 -0.02 -5.95 17.01
C LYS A 102 0.76 -7.23 17.36
N LEU A 103 0.62 -8.27 16.55
CA LEU A 103 1.34 -9.54 16.70
C LEU A 103 2.72 -9.56 16.01
N GLY A 104 3.15 -8.46 15.38
CA GLY A 104 4.40 -8.41 14.61
C GLY A 104 4.37 -9.21 13.30
N ILE A 105 3.20 -9.69 12.87
CA ILE A 105 3.05 -10.47 11.64
C ILE A 105 3.01 -9.50 10.45
N GLN A 106 4.10 -9.47 9.68
CA GLN A 106 4.18 -8.69 8.45
C GLN A 106 3.56 -9.47 7.29
N SER A 107 2.96 -8.76 6.32
CA SER A 107 2.40 -9.41 5.15
C SER A 107 3.53 -9.96 4.27
N GLY A 108 3.43 -11.21 3.82
CA GLY A 108 4.41 -11.80 2.89
C GLY A 108 4.56 -11.01 1.60
N ARG A 109 3.46 -10.38 1.11
CA ARG A 109 3.52 -9.48 -0.05
C ARG A 109 4.26 -8.18 0.24
N TYR A 110 4.22 -7.70 1.48
CA TYR A 110 5.00 -6.55 1.89
C TYR A 110 6.48 -6.91 1.97
N LEU A 111 6.81 -8.06 2.59
CA LEU A 111 8.18 -8.56 2.67
C LEU A 111 8.78 -8.83 1.28
N ALA A 112 8.04 -9.47 0.38
CA ALA A 112 8.47 -9.68 -1.00
C ALA A 112 8.62 -8.37 -1.80
N ARG A 113 8.03 -7.27 -1.33
CA ARG A 113 8.21 -5.92 -1.90
C ARG A 113 9.25 -5.09 -1.16
N ALA A 114 9.74 -5.54 0.00
CA ALA A 114 10.83 -4.88 0.71
C ALA A 114 12.10 -5.00 -0.13
N TRP A 115 12.91 -3.94 -0.17
CA TRP A 115 14.15 -3.95 -0.92
C TRP A 115 15.22 -4.70 -0.14
N SER A 116 15.85 -5.69 -0.77
CA SER A 116 16.96 -6.41 -0.16
C SER A 116 18.23 -5.58 -0.18
N GLU A 117 19.22 -5.94 0.64
CA GLU A 117 20.52 -5.27 0.66
C GLU A 117 21.22 -5.37 -0.71
N GLU A 118 21.08 -6.52 -1.38
CA GLU A 118 21.60 -6.75 -2.73
C GLU A 118 20.93 -5.85 -3.76
N GLU A 119 19.60 -5.72 -3.71
CA GLU A 119 18.86 -4.82 -4.60
C GLU A 119 19.26 -3.36 -4.38
N LEU A 120 19.46 -2.95 -3.13
CA LEU A 120 19.95 -1.61 -2.78
C LEU A 120 21.39 -1.39 -3.24
N ALA A 121 22.26 -2.40 -3.14
CA ALA A 121 23.63 -2.35 -3.65
C ALA A 121 23.66 -2.18 -5.18
N ILE A 122 22.84 -2.95 -5.90
CA ILE A 122 22.66 -2.82 -7.36
C ILE A 122 22.13 -1.42 -7.70
N LEU A 123 21.14 -0.92 -6.96
CA LEU A 123 20.59 0.42 -7.16
C LEU A 123 21.68 1.49 -6.97
N LYS A 124 22.47 1.40 -5.90
CA LYS A 124 23.56 2.34 -5.59
C LYS A 124 24.65 2.32 -6.65
N GLN A 125 25.01 1.14 -7.15
CA GLN A 125 26.07 0.98 -8.13
C GLN A 125 25.65 1.43 -9.54
N TYR A 126 24.44 1.08 -9.99
CA TYR A 126 24.07 1.18 -11.39
C TYR A 126 23.05 2.27 -11.70
N TYR A 127 22.22 2.71 -10.75
CA TYR A 127 21.21 3.75 -10.99
C TYR A 127 21.81 5.10 -11.42
N PRO A 128 22.97 5.57 -10.89
CA PRO A 128 23.57 6.83 -11.36
C PRO A 128 23.84 6.83 -12.87
N ALA A 129 24.24 5.68 -13.43
CA ALA A 129 24.61 5.54 -14.83
C ALA A 129 23.46 5.12 -15.75
N LEU A 130 22.63 4.16 -15.31
CA LEU A 130 21.54 3.58 -16.11
C LEU A 130 20.19 4.26 -15.88
N GLY A 131 20.03 4.97 -14.76
CA GLY A 131 18.75 5.50 -14.32
C GLY A 131 17.74 4.38 -14.15
N VAL A 132 16.52 4.59 -14.65
CA VAL A 132 15.44 3.59 -14.57
C VAL A 132 15.74 2.28 -15.30
N ARG A 133 16.73 2.23 -16.21
CA ARG A 133 17.14 0.99 -16.88
C ARG A 133 17.85 0.00 -15.94
N VAL A 134 18.18 0.40 -14.72
CA VAL A 134 18.70 -0.51 -13.68
C VAL A 134 17.79 -1.73 -13.45
N VAL A 135 16.51 -1.65 -13.82
CA VAL A 135 15.56 -2.78 -13.71
C VAL A 135 15.96 -4.01 -14.51
N GLU A 136 16.77 -3.84 -15.56
CA GLU A 136 17.38 -4.96 -16.30
C GLU A 136 18.27 -5.83 -15.36
N LYS A 137 18.70 -5.27 -14.23
CA LYS A 137 19.51 -5.94 -13.19
C LYS A 137 18.73 -6.21 -11.89
N LEU A 138 17.45 -5.84 -11.81
CA LEU A 138 16.61 -6.00 -10.62
C LEU A 138 15.37 -6.83 -10.98
N PRO A 139 15.48 -8.17 -11.06
CA PRO A 139 14.38 -9.02 -11.45
C PRO A 139 13.18 -8.84 -10.50
N GLY A 140 11.99 -8.65 -11.07
CA GLY A 140 10.77 -8.41 -10.29
C GLY A 140 10.53 -6.96 -9.87
N ARG A 141 11.46 -6.02 -10.15
CA ARG A 141 11.26 -4.59 -9.90
C ARG A 141 10.85 -3.85 -11.17
N THR A 142 9.91 -2.91 -11.00
CA THR A 142 9.46 -2.03 -12.09
C THR A 142 10.31 -0.76 -12.14
N GLN A 143 10.31 -0.08 -13.29
CA GLN A 143 11.04 1.19 -13.47
C GLN A 143 10.60 2.24 -12.45
N ASN A 144 9.30 2.28 -12.15
CA ASN A 144 8.76 3.18 -11.15
C ASN A 144 9.22 2.82 -9.72
N ALA A 145 9.29 1.53 -9.38
CA ALA A 145 9.81 1.10 -8.09
C ALA A 145 11.27 1.50 -7.90
N ALA A 146 12.11 1.29 -8.92
CA ALA A 146 13.52 1.70 -8.89
C ALA A 146 13.68 3.22 -8.76
N LYS A 147 12.89 4.00 -9.50
CA LYS A 147 12.88 5.46 -9.41
C LYS A 147 12.49 5.96 -8.00
N LEU A 148 11.41 5.41 -7.45
CA LEU A 148 10.93 5.79 -6.12
C LEU A 148 11.96 5.45 -5.05
N MET A 149 12.58 4.27 -5.12
CA MET A 149 13.62 3.91 -4.18
C MET A 149 14.85 4.77 -4.30
N ALA A 150 15.35 5.01 -5.51
CA ALA A 150 16.50 5.85 -5.73
C ALA A 150 16.27 7.27 -5.15
N ASN A 151 15.06 7.81 -5.32
CA ASN A 151 14.67 9.07 -4.68
C ASN A 151 14.67 8.97 -3.14
N SER A 152 14.11 7.89 -2.56
CA SER A 152 14.09 7.71 -1.10
C SER A 152 15.47 7.52 -0.48
N THR A 153 16.42 6.94 -1.22
CA THR A 153 17.80 6.70 -0.78
C THR A 153 18.77 7.80 -1.22
N GLY A 154 18.29 8.86 -1.85
CA GLY A 154 19.13 9.98 -2.34
C GLY A 154 20.08 9.62 -3.48
N ILE A 155 19.82 8.52 -4.21
CA ILE A 155 20.61 8.14 -5.38
C ILE A 155 20.07 8.89 -6.60
N HIS A 156 20.91 9.73 -7.19
CA HIS A 156 20.54 10.53 -8.35
C HIS A 156 21.14 9.96 -9.62
N TYR A 157 20.34 9.97 -10.69
CA TYR A 157 20.82 9.71 -12.04
C TYR A 157 21.74 10.85 -12.48
N SER A 158 22.95 10.53 -12.93
CA SER A 158 23.95 11.49 -13.41
C SER A 158 24.09 11.49 -14.95
N GLY A 159 23.69 10.40 -15.60
CA GLY A 159 23.66 10.27 -17.07
C GLY A 159 25.06 10.20 -17.67
N GLY A 160 25.69 9.02 -17.68
CA GLY A 160 27.01 8.82 -18.27
C GLY A 160 26.96 8.33 -19.72
N LYS A 161 27.82 8.89 -20.59
CA LYS A 161 28.03 8.38 -21.96
C LYS A 161 28.46 6.91 -21.99
N GLU A 162 29.15 6.46 -20.94
CA GLU A 162 29.73 5.12 -20.78
C GLU A 162 28.69 3.98 -20.87
N TYR A 163 27.39 4.28 -20.71
CA TYR A 163 26.32 3.28 -20.73
C TYR A 163 25.12 3.66 -21.62
N GLY A 164 25.33 4.52 -22.63
CA GLY A 164 24.33 4.82 -23.68
C GLY A 164 23.35 5.96 -23.36
N ALA A 165 23.59 6.76 -22.32
CA ALA A 165 22.79 7.94 -22.03
C ALA A 165 23.16 9.13 -22.92
N HIS A 166 22.17 9.71 -23.61
CA HIS A 166 22.35 10.89 -24.46
C HIS A 166 22.48 12.20 -23.68
N GLN A 167 22.04 12.26 -22.42
CA GLN A 167 22.04 13.50 -21.62
C GLN A 167 22.68 13.28 -20.25
N ARG A 168 23.86 13.87 -20.06
CA ARG A 168 24.52 14.01 -18.75
C ARG A 168 23.88 15.17 -18.00
N ILE A 169 23.44 14.95 -16.77
CA ILE A 169 22.80 15.98 -15.93
C ILE A 169 23.89 16.87 -15.34
N TRP A 170 23.69 18.19 -15.35
CA TRP A 170 24.63 19.14 -14.77
C TRP A 170 24.60 19.06 -13.24
N THR A 171 25.75 18.75 -12.62
CA THR A 171 25.89 18.70 -11.16
C THR A 171 25.93 20.09 -10.56
N ASP A 172 25.69 20.21 -9.25
CA ASP A 172 25.77 21.51 -8.56
C ASP A 172 27.18 22.10 -8.61
N GLU A 173 28.20 21.24 -8.60
CA GLU A 173 29.58 21.66 -8.78
C GLU A 173 29.84 22.17 -10.20
N GLU A 174 29.37 21.47 -11.22
CA GLU A 174 29.48 21.94 -12.60
C GLU A 174 28.76 23.30 -12.79
N TRP A 175 27.62 23.51 -12.14
CA TRP A 175 26.95 24.81 -12.14
C TRP A 175 27.75 25.90 -11.43
N ARG A 176 28.36 25.61 -10.28
CA ARG A 176 29.24 26.56 -9.57
C ARG A 176 30.45 26.93 -10.42
N LEU A 177 31.08 25.96 -11.07
CA LEU A 177 32.17 26.23 -12.02
C LEU A 177 31.69 27.09 -13.18
N LEU A 178 30.51 26.82 -13.73
CA LEU A 178 29.97 27.60 -14.87
C LEU A 178 29.70 29.05 -14.47
N LEU A 179 29.23 29.28 -13.23
CA LEU A 179 29.07 30.60 -12.65
C LEU A 179 30.42 31.31 -12.47
N ARG A 180 31.41 30.61 -11.89
CA ARG A 180 32.76 31.16 -11.67
C ARG A 180 33.42 31.62 -12.97
N TYR A 181 33.27 30.83 -14.03
CA TYR A 181 33.89 31.08 -15.33
C TYR A 181 32.90 31.63 -16.37
N ALA A 182 31.83 32.31 -15.94
CA ALA A 182 30.77 32.78 -16.82
C ALA A 182 31.25 33.74 -17.94
N HIS A 183 32.38 34.41 -17.73
CA HIS A 183 33.01 35.33 -18.68
C HIS A 183 33.70 34.61 -19.87
N LEU A 184 34.16 33.38 -19.69
CA LEU A 184 34.89 32.64 -20.72
C LEU A 184 33.97 32.13 -21.84
N SER A 185 34.50 32.00 -23.06
CA SER A 185 33.76 31.42 -24.18
C SER A 185 33.47 29.93 -23.96
N PRO A 186 32.43 29.36 -24.60
CA PRO A 186 32.15 27.92 -24.50
C PRO A 186 33.34 27.03 -24.87
N SER A 187 34.20 27.47 -25.79
CA SER A 187 35.40 26.74 -26.20
C SER A 187 36.48 26.72 -25.12
N GLU A 188 36.71 27.84 -24.43
CA GLU A 188 37.67 27.91 -23.31
C GLU A 188 37.17 27.11 -22.10
N LEU A 189 35.85 27.11 -21.87
CA LEU A 189 35.22 26.37 -20.81
C LEU A 189 35.38 24.85 -20.93
N MET A 190 35.56 24.31 -22.14
CA MET A 190 35.76 22.88 -22.33
C MET A 190 36.92 22.32 -21.52
N LYS A 191 37.95 23.13 -21.23
CA LYS A 191 39.10 22.74 -20.40
C LYS A 191 38.71 22.42 -18.94
N PHE A 192 37.62 23.01 -18.45
CA PHE A 192 37.15 22.87 -17.07
C PHE A 192 36.01 21.84 -16.92
N PHE A 193 35.46 21.32 -18.02
CA PHE A 193 34.33 20.40 -18.00
C PHE A 193 34.64 19.10 -18.78
N PRO A 194 35.49 18.22 -18.23
CA PRO A 194 35.84 16.95 -18.88
C PRO A 194 34.60 16.09 -19.14
N GLY A 195 34.38 15.75 -20.42
CA GLY A 195 33.23 14.96 -20.86
C GLY A 195 31.96 15.77 -21.19
N ARG A 196 32.03 17.10 -21.23
CA ARG A 196 30.99 17.97 -21.81
C ARG A 196 31.39 18.42 -23.22
N THR A 197 30.42 18.45 -24.13
CA THR A 197 30.62 19.04 -25.46
C THR A 197 30.46 20.56 -25.40
N ARG A 198 31.06 21.27 -26.35
CA ARG A 198 30.91 22.72 -26.52
C ARG A 198 29.44 23.14 -26.58
N GLU A 199 28.62 22.34 -27.28
CA GLU A 199 27.17 22.54 -27.43
C GLU A 199 26.46 22.40 -26.08
N SER A 200 26.83 21.40 -25.28
CA SER A 200 26.28 21.18 -23.93
C SER A 200 26.55 22.38 -23.01
N ILE A 201 27.77 22.93 -23.06
CA ILE A 201 28.18 24.12 -22.29
C ILE A 201 27.45 25.36 -22.78
N SER A 202 27.33 25.54 -24.10
CA SER A 202 26.59 26.66 -24.71
C SER A 202 25.12 26.67 -24.26
N HIS A 203 24.44 25.53 -24.34
CA HIS A 203 23.06 25.39 -23.88
C HIS A 203 22.94 25.63 -22.36
N ALA A 204 23.91 25.16 -21.57
CA ALA A 204 23.93 25.42 -20.13
C ALA A 204 24.08 26.91 -19.79
N LYS A 205 24.97 27.65 -20.47
CA LYS A 205 25.10 29.12 -20.32
C LYS A 205 23.81 29.84 -20.72
N ALA A 206 23.17 29.43 -21.81
CA ALA A 206 21.89 30.01 -22.24
C ALA A 206 20.78 29.78 -21.19
N ARG A 207 20.71 28.58 -20.62
CA ARG A 207 19.80 28.25 -19.50
C ARG A 207 20.08 29.10 -18.26
N MET A 208 21.35 29.27 -17.90
CA MET A 208 21.77 30.10 -16.77
C MET A 208 21.29 31.54 -16.92
N ARG A 209 21.44 32.13 -18.11
CA ARG A 209 20.98 33.49 -18.43
C ARG A 209 19.46 33.63 -18.34
N ARG A 210 18.70 32.61 -18.75
CA ARG A 210 17.23 32.62 -18.71
C ARG A 210 16.63 32.45 -17.31
N TRP A 211 17.31 31.76 -16.39
CA TRP A 211 16.71 31.33 -15.10
C TRP A 211 17.49 31.77 -13.86
N GLY A 212 18.52 32.63 -14.01
CA GLY A 212 19.28 33.19 -12.89
C GLY A 212 19.95 32.14 -11.98
N GLY A 213 20.22 30.94 -12.49
CA GLY A 213 20.82 29.84 -11.73
C GLY A 213 19.88 29.09 -10.77
N LYS A 214 18.57 29.40 -10.72
CA LYS A 214 17.61 28.64 -9.89
C LYS A 214 17.15 27.36 -10.61
N LYS A 215 17.37 26.20 -9.97
CA LYS A 215 16.85 24.90 -10.41
C LYS A 215 15.31 24.86 -10.32
N ARG A 216 14.71 24.08 -11.22
CA ARG A 216 13.33 23.62 -11.12
C ARG A 216 13.29 22.30 -10.35
#